data_AF-A0A7X5Q9H2-F1
#
_entry.id   AF-A0A7X5Q9H2-F1
#
_cell.length_a   1.000
_cell.length_b   1.000
_cell.length_c   1.000
_cell.angle_alpha   90.00
_cell.angle_beta   90.00
_cell.angle_gamma   90.00
#
_symmetry.space_group_name_H-M   'P 1'
#
loop_
_entity.id
_entity.type
_entity.pdbx_description
1 polymer ?
#
loop_
_entity_poly.entity_id
_entity_poly.type
_entity_poly.pdbx_seq_one_letter_code
_entity_poly.pdbx_strand_id
1 'polypeptide(L)'
;VRDKLKREVDILVSKNKRPWFLVEVKETRNKGISKALHYYHHELKTEHAFQVVLDMPFVEVDCFQHSNPVVVPASTFLSQLV
;
A
#
# COMPACT_ATOMS: atom_id res chain seq x y z
N VAL A 1 9.16 -6.54 1.48
CA VAL A 1 9.12 -7.87 2.17
C VAL A 1 9.03 -8.93 1.10
N ARG A 2 9.80 -10.03 1.19
CA ARG A 2 9.78 -11.10 0.20
C ARG A 2 9.87 -12.48 0.85
N ASP A 3 9.16 -13.46 0.29
CA ASP A 3 9.21 -14.84 0.76
C ASP A 3 9.75 -15.84 -0.28
N LYS A 4 9.86 -17.10 0.15
CA LYS A 4 10.36 -18.22 -0.67
C LYS A 4 9.45 -18.59 -1.84
N LEU A 5 8.17 -18.22 -1.80
CA LEU A 5 7.22 -18.37 -2.91
C LEU A 5 7.29 -17.20 -3.89
N LYS A 6 8.29 -16.30 -3.72
CA LYS A 6 8.54 -15.12 -4.55
C LYS A 6 7.37 -14.11 -4.51
N ARG A 7 6.58 -14.09 -3.44
CA ARG A 7 5.67 -12.98 -3.17
C ARG A 7 6.49 -11.81 -2.64
N GLU A 8 6.15 -10.59 -3.04
CA GLU A 8 6.90 -9.40 -2.67
C GLU A 8 5.98 -8.17 -2.58
N VAL A 9 6.36 -7.25 -1.70
CA VAL A 9 5.84 -5.86 -1.61
C VAL A 9 7.03 -4.92 -1.44
N ASP A 10 6.95 -3.74 -2.05
CA ASP A 10 8.08 -2.82 -2.17
C ASP A 10 8.48 -2.24 -0.82
N ILE A 11 7.51 -1.79 -0.02
CA ILE A 11 7.75 -1.11 1.25
C ILE A 11 6.86 -1.69 2.35
N LEU A 12 7.47 -1.93 3.51
CA LEU A 12 6.79 -2.12 4.79
C LEU A 12 7.17 -0.96 5.69
N VAL A 13 6.18 -0.20 6.13
CA VAL A 13 6.37 0.85 7.14
C VAL A 13 5.97 0.31 8.50
N SER A 14 6.79 0.60 9.51
CA SER A 14 6.54 0.20 10.90
C SER A 14 6.34 1.42 11.78
N LYS A 15 5.47 1.29 12.78
CA LYS A 15 5.23 2.29 13.83
C LYS A 15 5.43 1.59 15.17
N ASN A 16 6.28 2.14 16.03
CA ASN A 16 6.59 1.54 17.34
C ASN A 16 7.03 0.07 17.24
N LYS A 17 7.90 -0.26 16.28
CA LYS A 17 8.41 -1.62 16.00
C LYS A 17 7.34 -2.64 15.59
N ARG A 18 6.14 -2.20 15.20
CA ARG A 18 5.05 -3.04 14.68
C ARG A 18 4.77 -2.69 13.22
N PRO A 19 4.47 -3.67 12.34
CA PRO A 19 3.99 -3.39 11.00
C PRO A 19 2.79 -2.45 11.05
N TRP A 20 2.84 -1.34 10.31
CA TRP A 20 1.76 -0.36 10.29
C TRP A 20 1.04 -0.40 8.95
N PHE A 21 1.75 -0.18 7.84
CA PHE A 21 1.18 -0.31 6.51
C PHE A 21 2.16 -0.83 5.46
N LEU A 22 1.60 -1.34 4.37
CA LEU A 22 2.34 -1.81 3.19
C LEU A 22 2.14 -0.87 2.01
N VAL A 23 3.14 -0.78 1.15
CA VAL A 23 3.04 -0.06 -0.12
C VAL A 23 3.56 -0.94 -1.25
N GLU A 24 2.81 -0.97 -2.35
CA GLU A 24 3.24 -1.43 -3.65
C GLU A 24 3.06 -0.30 -4.67
N VAL A 25 4.10 0.03 -5.42
CA VAL A 25 4.10 1.15 -6.36
C VAL A 25 3.84 0.66 -7.79
N LYS A 26 3.02 1.40 -8.54
CA LYS A 26 2.80 1.19 -9.98
C LYS A 26 2.96 2.50 -10.73
N GLU A 27 3.54 2.43 -11.93
CA GLU A 27 3.51 3.56 -12.86
C GLU A 27 2.07 3.86 -13.27
N THR A 28 1.33 2.83 -13.68
CA THR A 28 -0.03 2.98 -14.20
C THR A 28 -1.09 2.17 -13.46
N ARG A 29 -2.34 2.65 -13.51
CA ARG A 29 -3.47 1.90 -12.95
C ARG A 29 -3.71 0.61 -13.74
N ASN A 30 -3.57 -0.53 -13.05
CA ASN A 30 -3.92 -1.85 -13.58
C ASN A 30 -5.35 -2.27 -13.17
N LYS A 31 -5.82 -3.43 -13.69
CA LYS A 31 -7.18 -3.94 -13.43
C LYS A 31 -7.43 -4.39 -11.98
N GLY A 32 -6.42 -4.49 -11.12
CA GLY A 32 -6.62 -4.95 -9.75
C GLY A 32 -5.37 -4.92 -8.87
N ILE A 33 -5.62 -4.95 -7.57
CA ILE A 33 -4.58 -4.96 -6.54
C ILE A 33 -3.86 -6.31 -6.54
N SER A 34 -2.53 -6.26 -6.36
CA SER A 34 -1.67 -7.43 -6.27
C SER A 34 -2.12 -8.42 -5.18
N LYS A 35 -2.12 -9.71 -5.52
CA LYS A 35 -2.37 -10.80 -4.56
C LYS A 35 -1.31 -10.82 -3.45
N ALA A 36 -0.09 -10.37 -3.73
CA ALA A 36 0.98 -10.30 -2.72
C ALA A 36 0.68 -9.23 -1.67
N LEU A 37 0.16 -8.07 -2.09
CA LEU A 37 -0.25 -7.01 -1.17
C LEU A 37 -1.37 -7.47 -0.24
N HIS A 38 -2.39 -8.14 -0.78
CA HIS A 38 -3.45 -8.76 0.03
C HIS A 38 -2.91 -9.81 1.00
N TYR A 39 -2.04 -10.70 0.53
CA TYR A 39 -1.44 -11.74 1.34
C TYR A 39 -0.65 -11.15 2.51
N TYR A 40 0.29 -10.24 2.27
CA TYR A 40 1.10 -9.67 3.33
C TYR A 40 0.31 -8.78 4.28
N HIS A 41 -0.72 -8.08 3.80
CA HIS A 41 -1.60 -7.29 4.66
C HIS A 41 -2.29 -8.19 5.70
N HIS A 42 -2.82 -9.34 5.24
CA HIS A 42 -3.41 -10.37 6.11
C HIS A 42 -2.39 -10.98 7.08
N GLU A 43 -1.26 -11.48 6.56
CA GLU A 43 -0.28 -12.19 7.39
C GLU A 43 0.40 -11.30 8.43
N LEU A 44 0.72 -10.06 8.06
CA LEU A 44 1.41 -9.11 8.93
C LEU A 44 0.45 -8.31 9.81
N LYS A 45 -0.87 -8.45 9.59
CA LYS A 45 -1.93 -7.73 10.32
C LYS A 45 -1.69 -6.22 10.37
N THR A 46 -1.21 -5.67 9.26
CA THR A 46 -1.02 -4.23 9.09
C THR A 46 -2.37 -3.52 9.10
N GLU A 47 -2.42 -2.30 9.58
CA GLU A 47 -3.64 -1.50 9.65
C GLU A 47 -4.10 -1.06 8.26
N HIS A 48 -3.15 -0.77 7.36
CA HIS A 48 -3.43 -0.34 6.00
C HIS A 48 -2.54 -1.03 4.97
N ALA A 49 -2.96 -0.97 3.70
CA ALA A 49 -2.13 -1.37 2.57
C ALA A 49 -2.51 -0.55 1.32
N PHE A 50 -1.51 -0.05 0.62
CA PHE A 50 -1.72 0.89 -0.48
C PHE A 50 -1.06 0.38 -1.76
N GLN A 51 -1.83 0.31 -2.84
CA GLN A 51 -1.26 0.32 -4.18
C GLN A 51 -1.13 1.78 -4.62
N VAL A 52 0.07 2.33 -4.53
CA VAL A 52 0.35 3.71 -4.89
C VAL A 52 0.59 3.82 -6.39
N VAL A 53 -0.20 4.64 -7.08
CA VAL A 53 -0.14 4.78 -8.54
C VAL A 53 0.34 6.17 -8.93
N LEU A 54 1.38 6.23 -9.75
CA LEU A 54 2.01 7.49 -10.17
C LEU A 54 1.15 8.27 -11.18
N ASP A 55 0.53 7.59 -12.15
CA ASP A 55 -0.26 8.21 -13.23
C ASP A 55 -1.72 8.55 -12.89
N MET A 56 -2.03 8.72 -11.59
CA MET A 56 -3.38 9.07 -11.15
C MET A 56 -3.46 10.53 -10.69
N PRO A 57 -4.55 11.26 -11.03
CA PRO A 57 -4.75 12.60 -10.53
C PRO A 57 -4.90 12.59 -9.01
N PHE A 58 -4.51 13.70 -8.38
CA PHE A 58 -4.72 13.91 -6.95
C PHE A 58 -6.21 13.79 -6.58
N VAL A 59 -6.47 13.13 -5.46
CA VAL A 59 -7.79 13.04 -4.84
C VAL A 59 -7.66 13.51 -3.39
N GLU A 60 -8.50 14.46 -2.99
CA GLU A 60 -8.53 15.01 -1.65
C GLU A 60 -9.31 14.09 -0.69
N VAL A 61 -8.67 13.00 -0.28
CA VAL A 61 -9.23 12.02 0.66
C VAL A 61 -8.15 11.47 1.58
N ASP A 62 -8.46 11.28 2.86
CA ASP A 62 -7.57 10.61 3.81
C ASP A 62 -7.51 9.11 3.48
N CYS A 63 -6.36 8.65 2.96
CA CYS A 63 -6.21 7.25 2.59
C CYS A 63 -6.05 6.32 3.80
N PHE A 64 -5.67 6.85 4.97
CA PHE A 64 -5.51 6.09 6.20
C PHE A 64 -6.86 5.79 6.88
N GLN A 65 -7.99 6.29 6.37
CA GLN A 65 -9.33 5.81 6.80
C GLN A 65 -9.65 4.40 6.25
N HIS A 66 -8.89 3.91 5.27
CA HIS A 66 -9.12 2.60 4.67
C HIS A 66 -8.25 1.52 5.32
N SER A 67 -8.88 0.45 5.80
CA SER A 67 -8.17 -0.69 6.38
C SER A 67 -7.83 -1.77 5.33
N ASN A 68 -8.73 -2.01 4.37
CA ASN A 68 -8.48 -2.95 3.28
C ASN A 68 -7.49 -2.38 2.25
N PRO A 69 -6.74 -3.23 1.52
CA PRO A 69 -5.89 -2.78 0.43
C PRO A 69 -6.66 -1.91 -0.57
N VAL A 70 -6.14 -0.71 -0.85
CA VAL A 70 -6.78 0.30 -1.71
C VAL A 70 -5.78 0.93 -2.68
N VAL A 71 -6.27 1.37 -3.84
CA VAL A 71 -5.47 2.12 -4.82
C VAL A 71 -5.48 3.60 -4.42
N VAL A 72 -4.30 4.22 -4.33
CA VAL A 72 -4.15 5.63 -3.93
C VAL A 72 -3.24 6.35 -4.93
N PRO A 73 -3.62 7.55 -5.43
CA PRO A 73 -2.70 8.38 -6.19
C PRO A 73 -1.44 8.71 -5.37
N ALA A 74 -0.27 8.71 -6.01
CA ALA A 74 0.99 9.03 -5.33
C ALA A 74 0.99 10.44 -4.71
N SER A 75 0.41 11.42 -5.39
CA SER A 75 0.24 12.79 -4.88
C SER A 75 -0.61 12.83 -3.61
N THR A 76 -1.72 12.08 -3.57
CA THR A 76 -2.57 11.95 -2.37
C THR A 76 -1.82 11.30 -1.23
N PHE A 77 -1.21 10.13 -1.48
CA PHE A 77 -0.49 9.38 -0.44
C PHE A 77 0.65 10.19 0.18
N LEU A 78 1.51 10.80 -0.65
CA LEU A 78 2.68 11.54 -0.17
C LEU A 78 2.31 12.81 0.60
N SER A 79 1.18 13.44 0.29
CA SER A 79 0.70 14.64 1.01
C SER A 79 0.34 14.37 2.49
N GLN A 80 0.18 13.10 2.88
CA GLN A 80 -0.31 12.68 4.20
C GLN A 80 0.78 12.05 5.09
N LEU A 81 2.05 12.10 4.68
CA LEU A 81 3.18 11.52 5.44
C LEU A 81 3.91 12.52 6.34
N VAL A 82 3.31 13.69 6.62
CA VAL A 82 3.90 14.78 7.41
C VAL A 82 3.68 14.65 8.91
#